data_AF-A0A7C9RFG9-F1
#
_entry.id   AF-A0A7C9RFG9-F1
#
_cell.length_a   1.000
_cell.length_b   1.000
_cell.length_c   1.000
_cell.angle_alpha   90.00
_cell.angle_beta   90.00
_cell.angle_gamma   90.00
#
_symmetry.space_group_name_H-M   'P 1'
#
loop_
_entity.id
_entity.type
_entity.pdbx_description
1 polymer ?
#
loop_
_entity_poly.entity_id
_entity_poly.type
_entity_poly.pdbx_seq_one_letter_code
_entity_poly.pdbx_strand_id
1 'polypeptide(L)'
;MITPKNWDSFQHYKNRSPAWIKLHRGLLDDFTFSRLPLASRALAPLLWLIASEYENGEISATREELAFRLRVTIDDLNYALSPLIASGFFIDSEPLAEGKQSACLEEEREEEREENICAVGTPTRTDVKFDEFWKSYPRRDGANPKEPARKLFAAAIKAGENPEAIIAGARRCAMADAKNVGTPYIPQAVKWLRDKRWQDYGDQLGGDTEAPIDWDAIIKLKATIGIWSRHAGPEPGQIGCRAPADVLQKYGLAS
;
A
#
# COMPACT_ATOMS: atom_id res chain seq x y z
N MET A 1 7.32 -34.38 19.51
CA MET A 1 5.85 -34.19 19.26
C MET A 1 5.64 -32.76 18.81
N ILE A 2 4.89 -32.56 17.71
CA ILE A 2 4.72 -31.23 17.10
C ILE A 2 3.24 -30.85 17.12
N THR A 3 2.91 -29.65 17.62
CA THR A 3 1.53 -29.18 17.69
C THR A 3 1.40 -27.78 17.09
N PRO A 4 0.46 -27.53 16.16
CA PRO A 4 0.17 -26.18 15.68
C PRO A 4 -0.36 -25.30 16.81
N LYS A 5 0.11 -24.06 16.89
CA LYS A 5 -0.40 -23.11 17.87
C LYS A 5 -1.87 -22.77 17.60
N ASN A 6 -2.66 -22.64 18.67
CA ASN A 6 -4.08 -22.27 18.64
C ASN A 6 -4.95 -23.22 17.78
N TRP A 7 -4.65 -24.52 17.76
CA TRP A 7 -5.35 -25.51 16.93
C TRP A 7 -6.89 -25.45 17.05
N ASP A 8 -7.41 -25.24 18.26
CA ASP A 8 -8.85 -25.13 18.54
C ASP A 8 -9.53 -23.98 17.77
N SER A 9 -8.79 -22.93 17.44
CA SER A 9 -9.29 -21.79 16.65
C SER A 9 -9.32 -22.08 15.15
N PHE A 10 -8.45 -22.98 14.68
CA PHE A 10 -8.31 -23.35 13.27
C PHE A 10 -9.26 -24.47 12.85
N GLN A 11 -9.69 -25.32 13.79
CA GLN A 11 -10.50 -26.49 13.47
C GLN A 11 -11.73 -26.65 14.37
N HIS A 12 -12.93 -26.55 13.76
CA HIS A 12 -14.21 -26.78 14.42
C HIS A 12 -14.69 -28.24 14.29
N TYR A 13 -14.14 -29.00 13.33
CA TYR A 13 -14.50 -30.41 13.16
C TYR A 13 -13.87 -31.27 14.25
N LYS A 14 -14.73 -32.01 14.98
CA LYS A 14 -14.32 -33.01 15.98
C LYS A 14 -14.13 -34.41 15.40
N ASN A 15 -14.50 -34.62 14.12
CA ASN A 15 -14.28 -35.88 13.42
C ASN A 15 -12.86 -35.94 12.85
N ARG A 16 -12.19 -37.07 13.06
CA ARG A 16 -10.84 -37.34 12.57
C ARG A 16 -10.79 -37.31 11.04
N SER A 17 -9.68 -36.83 10.48
CA SER A 17 -9.38 -36.78 9.03
C SER A 17 -10.45 -36.09 8.18
N PRO A 18 -10.67 -34.77 8.36
CA PRO A 18 -11.58 -34.03 7.50
C PRO A 18 -11.06 -33.99 6.05
N ALA A 19 -11.96 -34.01 5.07
CA ALA A 19 -11.59 -33.93 3.65
C ALA A 19 -10.93 -32.58 3.27
N TRP A 20 -11.07 -31.57 4.12
CA TRP A 20 -10.48 -30.24 3.93
C TRP A 20 -10.25 -29.55 5.28
N ILE A 21 -9.31 -28.61 5.29
CA ILE A 21 -9.07 -27.68 6.41
C ILE A 21 -9.24 -26.25 5.92
N LYS A 22 -9.63 -25.32 6.81
CA LYS A 22 -9.80 -23.92 6.46
C LYS A 22 -8.49 -23.16 6.63
N LEU A 23 -7.94 -22.66 5.52
CA LEU A 23 -6.83 -21.71 5.58
C LEU A 23 -7.37 -20.28 5.74
N HIS A 24 -6.95 -19.60 6.81
CA HIS A 24 -7.44 -18.24 7.09
C HIS A 24 -6.67 -17.20 6.28
N ARG A 25 -7.41 -16.33 5.57
CA ARG A 25 -6.83 -15.21 4.80
C ARG A 25 -5.94 -14.28 5.63
N GLY A 26 -6.18 -14.19 6.94
CA GLY A 26 -5.40 -13.34 7.86
C GLY A 26 -3.94 -13.76 7.96
N LEU A 27 -3.60 -14.98 7.53
CA LEU A 27 -2.22 -15.44 7.42
C LEU A 27 -1.40 -14.58 6.44
N LEU A 28 -2.03 -13.99 5.42
CA LEU A 28 -1.36 -13.08 4.48
C LEU A 28 -1.06 -11.71 5.10
N ASP A 29 -1.81 -11.33 6.13
CA ASP A 29 -1.61 -10.09 6.88
C ASP A 29 -0.64 -10.30 8.08
N ASP A 30 -0.30 -11.55 8.39
CA ASP A 30 0.64 -11.89 9.46
C ASP A 30 2.08 -11.62 9.01
N PHE A 31 2.64 -10.54 9.57
CA PHE A 31 4.01 -10.10 9.31
C PHE A 31 5.05 -11.15 9.73
N THR A 32 4.81 -11.87 10.83
CA THR A 32 5.72 -12.90 11.34
C THR A 32 5.74 -14.07 10.37
N PHE A 33 4.56 -14.52 9.92
CA PHE A 33 4.45 -15.59 8.93
C PHE A 33 5.12 -15.20 7.60
N SER A 34 4.87 -13.97 7.14
CA SER A 34 5.40 -13.48 5.85
C SER A 34 6.93 -13.35 5.81
N ARG A 35 7.58 -13.17 6.96
CA ARG A 35 9.04 -13.10 7.08
C ARG A 35 9.73 -14.45 7.14
N LEU A 36 8.99 -15.54 7.27
CA LEU A 36 9.58 -16.87 7.32
C LEU A 36 10.25 -17.23 5.99
N PRO A 37 11.34 -18.03 6.02
CA PRO A 37 11.92 -18.60 4.81
C PRO A 37 10.86 -19.27 3.94
N LEU A 38 11.07 -19.25 2.61
CA LEU A 38 10.12 -19.84 1.67
C LEU A 38 9.82 -21.31 1.99
N ALA A 39 10.85 -22.08 2.36
CA ALA A 39 10.71 -23.47 2.78
C ALA A 39 9.78 -23.62 4.00
N SER A 40 9.98 -22.80 5.04
CA SER A 40 9.13 -22.78 6.23
C SER A 40 7.67 -22.39 5.92
N ARG A 41 7.46 -21.40 5.05
CA ARG A 41 6.11 -20.99 4.63
C ARG A 41 5.38 -22.07 3.83
N ALA A 42 6.11 -22.78 2.96
CA ALA A 42 5.57 -23.90 2.20
C ALA A 42 5.27 -25.11 3.09
N LEU A 43 6.08 -25.32 4.13
CA LEU A 43 5.93 -26.45 5.06
C LEU A 43 4.71 -26.32 5.98
N ALA A 44 4.38 -25.10 6.44
CA ALA A 44 3.32 -24.88 7.43
C ALA A 44 1.94 -25.43 7.02
N PRO A 45 1.40 -25.18 5.81
CA PRO A 45 0.14 -25.77 5.37
C PRO A 45 0.15 -27.29 5.34
N LEU A 46 1.29 -27.89 5.00
CA LEU A 46 1.41 -29.35 4.95
C LEU A 46 1.38 -29.96 6.35
N LEU A 47 2.05 -29.31 7.31
CA LEU A 47 2.00 -29.72 8.72
C LEU A 47 0.59 -29.54 9.32
N TRP A 48 -0.16 -28.50 8.93
CA TRP A 48 -1.56 -28.36 9.37
C TRP A 48 -2.48 -29.45 8.80
N LEU A 49 -2.23 -29.91 7.57
CA LEU A 49 -2.94 -31.06 7.02
C LEU A 49 -2.65 -32.32 7.82
N ILE A 50 -1.39 -32.58 8.14
CA ILE A 50 -1.00 -33.73 8.95
C ILE A 50 -1.63 -33.63 10.35
N ALA A 51 -1.57 -32.47 11.00
CA ALA A 51 -2.21 -32.23 12.29
C ALA A 51 -3.71 -32.58 12.29
N SER A 52 -4.41 -32.36 11.17
CA SER A 52 -5.84 -32.67 11.05
C SER A 52 -6.19 -34.16 11.10
N GLU A 53 -5.21 -35.03 10.95
CA GLU A 53 -5.38 -36.48 11.10
C GLU A 53 -5.35 -36.91 12.57
N TYR A 54 -4.74 -36.11 13.44
CA TYR A 54 -4.57 -36.38 14.86
C TYR A 54 -5.64 -35.70 15.70
N GLU A 55 -5.99 -36.33 16.81
CA GLU A 55 -6.86 -35.72 17.80
C GLU A 55 -6.13 -34.54 18.47
N ASN A 56 -6.80 -33.40 18.59
CA ASN A 56 -6.24 -32.14 19.12
C ASN A 56 -5.05 -31.54 18.32
N GLY A 57 -4.77 -32.05 17.12
CA GLY A 57 -3.68 -31.53 16.29
C GLY A 57 -2.28 -31.92 16.77
N GLU A 58 -2.18 -32.83 17.74
CA GLU A 58 -0.91 -33.31 18.28
C GLU A 58 -0.28 -34.35 17.36
N ILE A 59 0.71 -33.92 16.58
CA ILE A 59 1.42 -34.80 15.66
C ILE A 59 2.37 -35.68 16.46
N SER A 60 1.99 -36.95 16.63
CA SER A 60 2.81 -38.01 17.22
C SER A 60 3.75 -38.69 16.23
N ALA A 61 3.71 -38.30 14.95
CA ALA A 61 4.60 -38.83 13.92
C ALA A 61 6.06 -38.46 14.19
N THR A 62 6.94 -39.40 13.85
CA THR A 62 8.39 -39.26 13.89
C THR A 62 8.88 -38.27 12.83
N ARG A 63 10.06 -37.65 13.01
CA ARG A 63 10.61 -36.72 12.00
C ARG A 63 10.90 -37.42 10.68
N GLU A 64 11.29 -38.69 10.74
CA GLU A 64 11.51 -39.57 9.58
C GLU A 64 10.19 -39.86 8.85
N GLU A 65 9.12 -40.15 9.59
CA GLU A 65 7.78 -40.36 9.02
C GLU A 65 7.24 -39.09 8.35
N LEU A 66 7.44 -37.92 8.99
CA LEU A 66 7.06 -36.63 8.43
C LEU A 66 7.84 -36.32 7.15
N ALA A 67 9.16 -36.52 7.16
CA ALA A 67 10.00 -36.31 5.97
C ALA A 67 9.53 -37.19 4.81
N PHE A 68 9.26 -38.47 5.07
CA PHE A 68 8.72 -39.40 4.07
C PHE A 68 7.37 -38.94 3.50
N ARG A 69 6.42 -38.56 4.37
CA ARG A 69 5.07 -38.13 3.92
C ARG A 69 5.09 -36.82 3.14
N LEU A 70 5.95 -35.89 3.55
CA LEU A 70 6.10 -34.58 2.93
C LEU A 70 6.99 -34.61 1.69
N ARG A 71 7.67 -35.73 1.42
CA ARG A 71 8.60 -35.94 0.30
C ARG A 71 9.77 -34.96 0.34
N VAL A 72 10.30 -34.72 1.54
CA VAL A 72 11.47 -33.87 1.78
C VAL A 72 12.54 -34.67 2.52
N THR A 73 13.79 -34.21 2.48
CA THR A 73 14.84 -34.81 3.30
C THR A 73 14.61 -34.46 4.78
N ILE A 74 15.14 -35.28 5.70
CA ILE A 74 15.06 -35.00 7.14
C ILE A 74 15.77 -33.69 7.48
N ASP A 75 16.88 -33.39 6.80
CA ASP A 75 17.64 -32.15 6.99
C ASP A 75 16.84 -30.92 6.54
N ASP A 76 16.20 -30.98 5.37
CA ASP A 76 15.34 -29.89 4.87
C ASP A 76 14.12 -29.69 5.78
N LEU A 77 13.53 -30.78 6.29
CA LEU A 77 12.44 -30.73 7.25
C LEU A 77 12.88 -29.98 8.52
N ASN A 78 14.02 -30.35 9.10
CA ASN A 78 14.56 -29.70 10.30
C ASN A 78 14.88 -28.22 10.05
N TYR A 79 15.50 -27.91 8.92
CA TYR A 79 15.82 -26.55 8.50
C TYR A 79 14.56 -25.69 8.36
N ALA A 80 13.51 -26.20 7.71
CA ALA A 80 12.26 -25.49 7.50
C ALA A 80 11.39 -25.41 8.77
N LEU A 81 11.48 -26.40 9.67
CA LEU A 81 10.73 -26.46 10.92
C LEU A 81 11.28 -25.53 11.99
N SER A 82 12.60 -25.32 12.04
CA SER A 82 13.24 -24.47 13.06
C SER A 82 12.68 -23.03 13.10
N PRO A 83 12.55 -22.30 11.97
CA PRO A 83 11.93 -20.97 11.96
C PRO A 83 10.45 -20.98 12.38
N LEU A 84 9.71 -22.05 12.08
CA LEU A 84 8.30 -22.18 12.43
C LEU A 84 8.08 -22.32 13.94
N ILE A 85 8.98 -23.03 14.62
CA ILE A 85 8.98 -23.14 16.08
C ILE A 85 9.46 -21.84 16.72
N ALA A 86 10.54 -21.25 16.21
CA ALA A 86 11.11 -20.00 16.75
C ALA A 86 10.13 -18.82 16.67
N SER A 87 9.31 -18.75 15.62
CA SER A 87 8.26 -17.75 15.46
C SER A 87 6.95 -18.09 16.17
N GLY A 88 6.87 -19.28 16.78
CA GLY A 88 5.73 -19.71 17.58
C GLY A 88 4.51 -20.15 16.77
N PHE A 89 4.65 -20.57 15.50
CA PHE A 89 3.56 -21.21 14.77
C PHE A 89 3.36 -22.67 15.16
N PHE A 90 4.43 -23.32 15.61
CA PHE A 90 4.43 -24.69 16.09
C PHE A 90 5.13 -24.78 17.44
N ILE A 91 4.69 -25.73 18.26
CA ILE A 91 5.31 -26.09 19.53
C ILE A 91 5.90 -27.48 19.33
N ASP A 92 7.19 -27.63 19.62
CA ASP A 92 7.86 -28.93 19.63
C ASP A 92 8.19 -29.30 21.07
N SER A 93 7.75 -30.47 21.49
CA SER A 93 8.05 -31.03 22.82
C SER A 93 9.47 -31.60 22.89
N GLU A 94 10.17 -31.74 21.76
CA GLU A 94 11.57 -32.17 21.70
C GLU A 94 12.50 -30.98 21.42
N PRO A 95 13.61 -30.83 22.16
CA PRO A 95 14.60 -29.80 21.84
C PRO A 95 15.25 -30.10 20.48
N LEU A 96 15.14 -29.15 19.55
CA LEU A 96 15.87 -29.18 18.28
C LEU A 96 17.38 -29.15 18.55
N ALA A 97 18.11 -30.16 18.09
CA ALA A 97 19.57 -30.16 18.10
C ALA A 97 20.12 -29.06 17.19
N GLU A 98 21.28 -28.49 17.55
CA GLU A 98 21.96 -27.39 16.85
C GLU A 98 22.20 -27.71 15.37
N GLY A 99 21.54 -26.94 14.50
CA GLY A 99 21.64 -27.07 13.06
C GLY A 99 23.03 -26.68 12.56
N LYS A 100 23.74 -27.63 11.94
CA LYS A 100 24.93 -27.34 11.16
C LYS A 100 24.53 -26.61 9.88
N GLN A 101 25.14 -25.44 9.67
CA GLN A 101 25.12 -24.72 8.41
C GLN A 101 25.78 -25.58 7.33
N SER A 102 25.04 -25.93 6.28
CA SER A 102 25.65 -26.40 5.04
C SER A 102 25.25 -25.49 3.90
N ALA A 103 26.30 -25.00 3.24
CA ALA A 103 26.29 -24.04 2.15
C ALA A 103 25.65 -24.63 0.89
N CYS A 104 24.86 -23.81 0.20
CA CYS A 104 24.78 -23.80 -1.26
C CYS A 104 24.74 -22.33 -1.71
N LEU A 105 25.85 -21.90 -2.28
CA LEU A 105 25.98 -20.73 -3.16
C LEU A 105 25.24 -21.03 -4.47
N GLU A 106 24.37 -20.12 -4.89
CA GLU A 106 24.12 -19.82 -6.30
C GLU A 106 23.96 -18.30 -6.40
N GLU A 107 24.74 -17.73 -7.30
CA GLU A 107 25.08 -16.34 -7.46
C GLU A 107 24.16 -15.73 -8.51
N GLU A 108 23.21 -14.89 -8.11
CA GLU A 108 22.67 -13.85 -9.01
C GLU A 108 22.73 -12.50 -8.30
N ARG A 109 23.72 -11.75 -8.77
CA ARG A 109 24.09 -10.39 -8.42
C ARG A 109 23.03 -9.40 -8.87
N GLU A 110 22.35 -8.76 -7.92
CA GLU A 110 22.03 -7.32 -7.97
C GLU A 110 22.15 -6.73 -6.55
N GLU A 111 23.28 -6.06 -6.32
CA GLU A 111 23.49 -5.05 -5.28
C GLU A 111 22.51 -3.87 -5.53
N GLU A 112 21.88 -3.17 -4.58
CA GLU A 112 22.41 -2.67 -3.32
C GLU A 112 21.32 -2.08 -2.37
N ARG A 113 21.52 -2.31 -1.06
CA ARG A 113 21.10 -1.56 0.16
C ARG A 113 19.62 -1.31 0.50
N GLU A 114 19.13 -2.09 1.47
CA GLU A 114 18.26 -1.56 2.54
C GLU A 114 19.04 -1.52 3.86
N GLU A 115 19.49 -0.31 4.22
CA GLU A 115 19.98 -0.03 5.56
C GLU A 115 18.81 -0.10 6.55
N ASN A 116 18.88 -1.14 7.37
CA ASN A 116 18.04 -1.33 8.52
C ASN A 116 18.58 -0.44 9.66
N ILE A 117 17.88 0.66 9.97
CA ILE A 117 18.16 1.43 11.18
C ILE A 117 16.89 1.53 12.02
N CYS A 118 16.81 0.66 13.02
CA CYS A 118 16.07 0.96 14.24
C CYS A 118 16.84 2.06 14.99
N ALA A 119 16.45 3.31 14.79
CA ALA A 119 16.82 4.40 15.68
C ALA A 119 15.53 5.11 16.10
N VAL A 120 15.27 5.12 17.41
CA VAL A 120 14.32 6.05 18.04
C VAL A 120 14.91 7.44 17.85
N GLY A 121 14.53 8.08 16.75
CA GLY A 121 14.98 9.41 16.35
C GLY A 121 13.79 10.33 16.18
N THR A 122 14.03 11.61 16.41
CA THR A 122 13.12 12.74 16.10
C THR A 122 12.42 12.52 14.75
N PRO A 123 11.10 12.77 14.65
CA PRO A 123 10.33 12.42 13.45
C PRO A 123 10.96 13.03 12.21
N THR A 124 11.23 12.20 11.20
CA THR A 124 11.76 12.69 9.92
C THR A 124 10.72 13.59 9.23
N ARG A 125 11.16 14.50 8.35
CA ARG A 125 10.26 15.38 7.58
C ARG A 125 9.14 14.59 6.87
N THR A 126 9.46 13.39 6.41
CA THR A 126 8.53 12.45 5.76
C THR A 126 7.47 11.94 6.73
N ASP A 127 7.84 11.62 7.97
CA ASP A 127 6.90 11.16 9.00
C ASP A 127 5.92 12.26 9.42
N VAL A 128 6.41 13.49 9.57
CA VAL A 128 5.56 14.65 9.88
C VAL A 128 4.52 14.86 8.77
N LYS A 129 4.94 14.78 7.51
CA LYS A 129 4.03 14.91 6.36
C LYS A 129 3.05 13.74 6.24
N PHE A 130 3.48 12.53 6.58
CA PHE A 130 2.59 11.39 6.62
C PHE A 130 1.52 11.50 7.71
N ASP A 131 1.88 11.96 8.90
CA ASP A 131 0.89 12.19 9.97
C ASP A 131 -0.09 13.30 9.62
N GLU A 132 0.35 14.33 8.88
CA GLU A 132 -0.54 15.37 8.32
C GLU A 132 -1.53 14.77 7.31
N PHE A 133 -1.03 13.95 6.37
CA PHE A 133 -1.87 13.18 5.45
C PHE A 133 -2.89 12.31 6.21
N TRP A 134 -2.44 11.57 7.21
CA TRP A 134 -3.27 10.64 7.96
C TRP A 134 -4.41 11.33 8.72
N LYS A 135 -4.13 12.51 9.29
CA LYS A 135 -5.15 13.35 9.94
C LYS A 135 -6.17 13.92 8.95
N SER A 136 -5.74 14.20 7.72
CA SER A 136 -6.60 14.77 6.68
C SER A 136 -7.46 13.74 5.95
N TYR A 137 -7.10 12.46 6.01
CA TYR A 137 -7.79 11.39 5.30
C TYR A 137 -9.13 11.04 5.97
N PRO A 138 -10.23 10.86 5.21
CA PRO A 138 -11.55 10.63 5.80
C PRO A 138 -11.64 9.29 6.56
N ARG A 139 -12.34 9.29 7.70
CA ARG A 139 -12.51 8.10 8.55
C ARG A 139 -13.39 7.07 7.85
N ARG A 140 -12.86 5.87 7.63
CA ARG A 140 -13.56 4.70 7.07
C ARG A 140 -14.01 3.74 8.18
N ASP A 141 -15.11 3.03 7.95
CA ASP A 141 -15.48 1.83 8.72
C ASP A 141 -14.89 0.54 8.10
N GLY A 142 -14.28 -0.31 8.93
CA GLY A 142 -13.48 -1.46 8.52
C GLY A 142 -11.97 -1.20 8.36
N ALA A 143 -11.24 -2.18 7.82
CA ALA A 143 -9.77 -2.17 7.84
C ALA A 143 -9.17 -1.03 7.01
N ASN A 144 -8.30 -0.22 7.63
CA ASN A 144 -7.47 0.80 6.98
C ASN A 144 -6.07 0.82 7.64
N PRO A 145 -5.14 -0.06 7.20
CA PRO A 145 -3.88 -0.25 7.91
C PRO A 145 -2.91 0.92 7.68
N LYS A 146 -2.41 1.53 8.77
CA LYS A 146 -1.56 2.74 8.76
C LYS A 146 -0.14 2.48 8.23
N GLU A 147 0.50 1.40 8.65
CA GLU A 147 1.90 1.11 8.25
C GLU A 147 2.08 0.83 6.75
N PRO A 148 1.23 0.04 6.06
CA PRO A 148 1.32 -0.10 4.61
C PRO A 148 1.05 1.21 3.86
N ALA A 149 0.16 2.07 4.37
CA ALA A 149 -0.08 3.39 3.80
C ALA A 149 1.15 4.31 3.97
N ARG A 150 1.82 4.25 5.13
CA ARG A 150 3.08 4.99 5.38
C ARG A 150 4.16 4.62 4.37
N LYS A 151 4.35 3.33 4.11
CA LYS A 151 5.32 2.85 3.12
C LYS A 151 5.01 3.34 1.71
N LEU A 152 3.74 3.30 1.30
CA LEU A 152 3.32 3.81 -0.01
C LEU A 152 3.47 5.34 -0.13
N PHE A 153 3.18 6.09 0.93
CA PHE A 153 3.38 7.53 0.97
C PHE A 153 4.87 7.90 0.85
N ALA A 154 5.73 7.20 1.60
CA ALA A 154 7.18 7.37 1.49
C ALA A 154 7.70 6.99 0.08
N ALA A 155 7.18 5.91 -0.51
CA ALA A 155 7.51 5.51 -1.88
C ALA A 155 7.09 6.54 -2.93
N ALA A 156 5.91 7.16 -2.76
CA ALA A 156 5.45 8.24 -3.64
C ALA A 156 6.39 9.46 -3.60
N ILE A 157 6.82 9.86 -2.40
CA ILE A 157 7.81 10.96 -2.24
C ILE A 157 9.16 10.57 -2.87
N LYS A 158 9.62 9.33 -2.67
CA LYS A 158 10.86 8.83 -3.28
C LYS A 158 10.77 8.81 -4.82
N ALA A 159 9.58 8.59 -5.37
CA ALA A 159 9.30 8.67 -6.80
C ALA A 159 9.20 10.11 -7.34
N GLY A 160 9.32 11.14 -6.49
CA GLY A 160 9.30 12.55 -6.88
C GLY A 160 7.94 13.24 -6.76
N GLU A 161 6.93 12.58 -6.19
CA GLU A 161 5.62 13.19 -5.97
C GLU A 161 5.68 14.23 -4.85
N ASN A 162 4.98 15.35 -5.02
CA ASN A 162 4.94 16.41 -4.01
C ASN A 162 4.05 15.96 -2.82
N PRO A 163 4.60 15.88 -1.58
CA PRO A 163 3.82 15.48 -0.41
C PRO A 163 2.63 16.40 -0.14
N GLU A 164 2.71 17.69 -0.47
CA GLU A 164 1.59 18.63 -0.33
C GLU A 164 0.44 18.30 -1.28
N ALA A 165 0.74 17.86 -2.50
CA ALA A 165 -0.29 17.46 -3.47
C ALA A 165 -1.07 16.23 -2.98
N ILE A 166 -0.36 15.27 -2.36
CA ILE A 166 -0.97 14.08 -1.78
C ILE A 166 -1.87 14.47 -0.59
N ILE A 167 -1.40 15.34 0.30
CA ILE A 167 -2.18 15.83 1.46
C ILE A 167 -3.40 16.64 0.99
N ALA A 168 -3.25 17.51 0.00
CA ALA A 168 -4.34 18.27 -0.59
C ALA A 168 -5.40 17.36 -1.22
N GLY A 169 -4.97 16.33 -1.96
CA GLY A 169 -5.86 15.31 -2.51
C GLY A 169 -6.63 14.56 -1.42
N ALA A 170 -5.99 14.25 -0.28
CA ALA A 170 -6.66 13.59 0.84
C ALA A 170 -7.75 14.49 1.46
N ARG A 171 -7.49 15.79 1.62
CA ARG A 171 -8.49 16.77 2.07
C ARG A 171 -9.67 16.85 1.11
N ARG A 172 -9.41 16.87 -0.20
CA ARG A 172 -10.47 16.88 -1.24
C ARG A 172 -11.29 15.59 -1.25
N CYS A 173 -10.63 14.44 -1.07
CA CYS A 173 -11.33 13.16 -0.89
C CYS A 173 -12.25 13.21 0.33
N ALA A 174 -11.80 13.76 1.47
CA ALA A 174 -12.64 13.94 2.64
C ALA A 174 -13.87 14.82 2.40
N MET A 175 -13.73 15.87 1.59
CA MET A 175 -14.86 16.74 1.20
C MET A 175 -15.82 16.06 0.24
N ALA A 176 -15.30 15.41 -0.82
CA ALA A 176 -16.10 14.73 -1.84
C ALA A 176 -16.92 13.57 -1.25
N ASP A 177 -16.32 12.83 -0.32
CA ASP A 177 -16.92 11.68 0.35
C ASP A 177 -17.42 12.00 1.77
N ALA A 178 -17.69 13.28 2.08
CA ALA A 178 -18.18 13.69 3.41
C ALA A 178 -19.43 12.92 3.86
N LYS A 179 -20.33 12.60 2.92
CA LYS A 179 -21.54 11.80 3.16
C LYS A 179 -21.27 10.33 3.52
N ASN A 180 -20.09 9.83 3.17
CA ASN A 180 -19.67 8.44 3.36
C ASN A 180 -18.73 8.27 4.56
N VAL A 181 -18.44 9.34 5.31
CA VAL A 181 -17.59 9.30 6.52
C VAL A 181 -18.18 8.36 7.57
N GLY A 182 -17.35 7.44 8.06
CA GLY A 182 -17.76 6.38 8.99
C GLY A 182 -18.47 5.21 8.33
N THR A 183 -18.42 5.09 6.99
CA THR A 183 -18.95 3.92 6.26
C THR A 183 -17.80 3.13 5.59
N PRO A 184 -18.06 1.89 5.14
CA PRO A 184 -17.09 1.11 4.37
C PRO A 184 -16.95 1.57 2.90
N TYR A 185 -17.56 2.69 2.49
CA TYR A 185 -17.47 3.17 1.10
C TYR A 185 -16.28 4.11 0.85
N ILE A 186 -15.67 4.67 1.89
CA ILE A 186 -14.45 5.47 1.76
C ILE A 186 -13.28 4.59 1.31
N PRO A 187 -12.53 4.89 0.25
CA PRO A 187 -11.41 4.06 -0.18
C PRO A 187 -10.38 3.87 0.95
N GLN A 188 -9.79 2.68 1.05
CA GLN A 188 -8.66 2.46 1.96
C GLN A 188 -7.47 3.34 1.55
N ALA A 189 -6.78 3.94 2.52
CA ALA A 189 -5.63 4.82 2.25
C ALA A 189 -4.55 4.10 1.43
N VAL A 190 -4.33 2.80 1.66
CA VAL A 190 -3.41 1.96 0.89
C VAL A 190 -3.78 1.93 -0.60
N LYS A 191 -5.05 1.63 -0.91
CA LYS A 191 -5.54 1.58 -2.29
C LYS A 191 -5.53 2.96 -2.94
N TRP A 192 -5.96 3.97 -2.19
CA TRP A 192 -5.97 5.35 -2.63
C TRP A 192 -4.57 5.86 -2.96
N LEU A 193 -3.56 5.53 -2.15
CA LEU A 193 -2.18 5.90 -2.39
C LEU A 193 -1.54 5.10 -3.54
N ARG A 194 -1.81 3.79 -3.62
CA ARG A 194 -1.29 2.92 -4.69
C ARG A 194 -1.79 3.35 -6.06
N ASP A 195 -3.08 3.64 -6.16
CA ASP A 195 -3.74 4.04 -7.40
C ASP A 195 -3.48 5.53 -7.74
N LYS A 196 -2.65 6.24 -6.95
CA LYS A 196 -2.36 7.68 -7.10
C LYS A 196 -3.61 8.58 -7.16
N ARG A 197 -4.66 8.24 -6.42
CA ARG A 197 -5.98 8.88 -6.54
C ARG A 197 -6.01 10.35 -6.15
N TRP A 198 -4.97 10.89 -5.48
CA TRP A 198 -4.87 12.33 -5.27
C TRP A 198 -4.87 13.12 -6.59
N GLN A 199 -4.46 12.49 -7.70
CA GLN A 199 -4.51 13.05 -9.05
C GLN A 199 -5.94 13.15 -9.58
N ASP A 200 -6.84 12.23 -9.20
CA ASP A 200 -8.26 12.26 -9.57
C ASP A 200 -8.96 13.48 -8.97
N TYR A 201 -8.50 13.91 -7.80
CA TYR A 201 -8.96 15.12 -7.12
C TYR A 201 -8.17 16.35 -7.55
N GLY A 202 -7.56 16.31 -8.74
CA GLY A 202 -6.93 17.36 -9.53
C GLY A 202 -6.53 18.62 -8.78
N ASP A 203 -5.25 18.99 -8.88
CA ASP A 203 -4.86 20.30 -8.44
C ASP A 203 -5.56 21.38 -9.27
N GLN A 204 -6.40 22.17 -8.62
CA GLN A 204 -6.56 23.57 -9.01
C GLN A 204 -5.31 24.40 -8.62
N LEU A 205 -4.12 23.78 -8.52
CA LEU A 205 -2.83 24.46 -8.70
C LEU A 205 -2.27 24.20 -10.12
N GLY A 206 -3.15 23.86 -11.08
CA GLY A 206 -2.87 23.77 -12.52
C GLY A 206 -3.72 24.72 -13.37
N GLY A 207 -4.20 25.84 -12.82
CA GLY A 207 -4.92 26.89 -13.55
C GLY A 207 -5.06 28.10 -12.64
N ASP A 208 -4.05 28.96 -12.57
CA ASP A 208 -3.84 30.01 -13.58
C ASP A 208 -2.57 29.82 -14.44
N THR A 209 -2.57 28.87 -15.35
CA THR A 209 -2.11 29.26 -16.68
C THR A 209 -3.40 29.44 -17.46
N GLU A 210 -3.94 30.66 -17.45
CA GLU A 210 -4.90 31.09 -18.45
C GLU A 210 -4.37 30.53 -19.78
N ALA A 211 -5.11 29.61 -20.41
CA ALA A 211 -4.76 29.17 -21.76
C ALA A 211 -4.46 30.44 -22.56
N PRO A 212 -3.31 30.56 -23.27
CA PRO A 212 -2.88 31.83 -23.83
C PRO A 212 -4.04 32.47 -24.58
N ILE A 213 -4.58 33.55 -24.01
CA ILE A 213 -5.73 34.23 -24.59
C ILE A 213 -5.22 34.78 -25.92
N ASP A 214 -5.77 34.30 -27.03
CA ASP A 214 -5.48 34.85 -28.36
C ASP A 214 -6.15 36.22 -28.48
N TRP A 215 -5.43 37.22 -27.97
CA TRP A 215 -5.87 38.61 -27.99
C TRP A 215 -6.08 39.13 -29.41
N ASP A 216 -5.33 38.63 -30.40
CA ASP A 216 -5.47 39.07 -31.79
C ASP A 216 -6.83 38.63 -32.35
N ALA A 217 -7.23 37.38 -32.11
CA ALA A 217 -8.54 36.87 -32.53
C ALA A 217 -9.71 37.61 -31.83
N ILE A 218 -9.60 37.87 -30.53
CA ILE A 218 -10.66 38.51 -29.75
C ILE A 218 -10.83 39.98 -30.14
N ILE A 219 -9.72 40.70 -30.30
CA ILE A 219 -9.73 42.12 -30.69
C ILE A 219 -10.20 42.26 -32.14
N LYS A 220 -9.80 41.35 -33.04
CA LYS A 220 -10.33 41.29 -34.41
C LYS A 220 -11.84 41.08 -34.42
N LEU A 221 -12.37 40.19 -33.58
CA LEU A 221 -13.82 39.93 -33.47
C LEU A 221 -14.58 41.17 -33.00
N LYS A 222 -14.02 41.93 -32.05
CA LYS A 222 -14.58 43.21 -31.60
C LYS A 222 -14.56 44.26 -32.70
N ALA A 223 -13.46 44.38 -33.44
CA ALA A 223 -13.33 45.35 -34.53
C ALA A 223 -14.25 45.04 -35.72
N THR A 224 -14.49 43.75 -36.02
CA THR A 224 -15.26 43.32 -37.20
C THR A 224 -16.74 43.08 -36.93
N ILE A 225 -17.07 42.46 -35.79
CA ILE A 225 -18.43 42.00 -35.45
C ILE A 225 -18.99 42.73 -34.22
N GLY A 226 -18.18 43.53 -33.52
CA GLY A 226 -18.61 44.26 -32.31
C GLY A 226 -18.73 43.41 -31.05
N ILE A 227 -18.39 42.12 -31.11
CA ILE A 227 -18.54 41.17 -30.01
C ILE A 227 -17.25 41.09 -29.19
N TRP A 228 -17.36 41.23 -27.86
CA TRP A 228 -16.26 41.03 -26.92
C TRP A 228 -16.39 39.67 -26.21
N SER A 229 -15.27 38.97 -26.04
CA SER A 229 -15.28 37.69 -25.34
C SER A 229 -15.55 37.91 -23.85
N ARG A 230 -16.57 37.25 -23.31
CA ARG A 230 -16.86 37.21 -21.87
C ARG A 230 -15.68 36.66 -21.03
N HIS A 231 -14.74 35.96 -21.67
CA HIS A 231 -13.57 35.38 -21.04
C HIS A 231 -12.33 36.31 -21.10
N ALA A 232 -12.39 37.42 -21.84
CA ALA A 232 -11.29 38.37 -22.01
C ALA A 232 -11.27 39.51 -20.96
N GLY A 233 -12.15 39.43 -19.95
CA GLY A 233 -12.27 40.48 -18.93
C GLY A 233 -12.96 41.76 -19.45
N PRO A 234 -12.78 42.90 -18.76
CA PRO A 234 -13.41 44.18 -19.13
C PRO A 234 -13.04 44.63 -20.54
N GLU A 235 -13.99 45.27 -21.24
CA GLU A 235 -13.79 45.74 -22.62
C GLU A 235 -12.70 46.84 -22.70
N PRO A 236 -12.08 47.05 -23.88
CA PRO A 236 -11.16 48.16 -24.09
C PRO A 236 -11.82 49.50 -23.74
N GLY A 237 -11.17 50.27 -22.86
CA GLY A 237 -11.71 51.53 -22.32
C GLY A 237 -12.39 51.41 -20.95
N GLN A 238 -12.60 50.20 -20.41
CA GLN A 238 -13.07 49.97 -19.05
C GLN A 238 -11.90 49.77 -18.07
N ILE A 239 -12.11 50.17 -16.81
CA ILE A 239 -11.12 50.01 -15.73
C ILE A 239 -10.86 48.51 -15.52
N GLY A 240 -9.59 48.09 -15.61
CA GLY A 240 -9.17 46.70 -15.43
C GLY A 240 -9.15 45.85 -16.71
N CYS A 241 -9.22 46.46 -17.90
CA CYS A 241 -9.02 45.76 -19.17
C CYS A 241 -7.63 45.09 -19.22
N ARG A 242 -7.60 43.81 -19.62
CA ARG A 242 -6.37 43.00 -19.71
C ARG A 242 -5.76 42.92 -21.12
N ALA A 243 -6.38 43.58 -22.09
CA ALA A 243 -5.97 43.51 -23.50
C ALA A 243 -4.64 44.24 -23.76
N PRO A 244 -3.69 43.63 -24.49
CA PRO A 244 -2.43 44.27 -24.87
C PRO A 244 -2.64 45.50 -25.74
N ALA A 245 -1.96 46.61 -25.41
CA ALA A 245 -2.13 47.90 -26.08
C ALA A 245 -1.67 47.90 -27.54
N ASP A 246 -0.63 47.12 -27.86
CA ASP A 246 -0.09 46.91 -29.20
C ASP A 246 -1.12 46.25 -30.14
N VAL A 247 -1.85 45.26 -29.64
CA VAL A 247 -2.91 44.58 -30.41
C VAL A 247 -4.15 45.47 -30.54
N LEU A 248 -4.52 46.23 -29.52
CA LEU A 248 -5.60 47.22 -29.61
C LEU A 248 -5.29 48.32 -30.64
N GLN A 249 -4.05 48.78 -30.70
CA GLN A 249 -3.60 49.79 -31.66
C GLN A 249 -3.63 49.25 -33.09
N LYS A 250 -3.22 47.99 -33.32
CA LYS A 250 -3.29 47.31 -34.62
C LYS A 250 -4.69 47.32 -35.24
N TYR A 251 -5.73 47.23 -34.41
CA TYR A 251 -7.14 47.20 -34.85
C TYR A 251 -7.90 48.52 -34.62
N GLY A 252 -7.20 49.61 -34.24
CA GLY A 252 -7.81 50.94 -34.07
C GLY A 252 -8.77 51.07 -32.87
N LEU A 253 -8.61 50.22 -31.86
CA LEU A 253 -9.47 50.17 -30.66
C LEU A 253 -8.82 50.81 -29.42
N ALA A 254 -7.61 51.37 -29.57
CA ALA A 254 -6.97 52.21 -28.56
C ALA A 254 -7.29 53.69 -28.85
N SER A 255 -7.79 54.41 -27.84
CA SER A 255 -7.90 55.87 -27.82
C SER A 255 -6.58 56.51 -27.42
#